data_AF-A0A1B8NVJ1-F1
#
_entry.id   AF-A0A1B8NVJ1-F1
#
_cell.length_a   1.000
_cell.length_b   1.000
_cell.length_c   1.000
_cell.angle_alpha   90.00
_cell.angle_beta   90.00
_cell.angle_gamma   90.00
#
_symmetry.space_group_name_H-M   'P 1'
#
loop_
_entity.id
_entity.type
_entity.pdbx_description
1 polymer ?
#
loop_
_entity_poly.entity_id
_entity_poly.type
_entity_poly.pdbx_seq_one_letter_code
_entity_poly.pdbx_strand_id
1 'polypeptide(L)'
;MERIKEYVKAGDVMQCVPSQRMSIPYQAPPLDLYRALRSLNPSPYMFFLNLGDHHVVGSSPEILTRLEEGEVTVRPIAGTRPRGATEEQDKALEADLLNDPKEIAEHVMLIDLGRNDVGRICEPGSVTVTDNMAIERYSHVMHIVSQVTGRLRPGMTAMDALRATFPAGTLSGASKVRAMEIIDELEPVKRGIYSGAVGYLSWHGNMDTAIAIRTAVIKDGELHVQAGGGIVADSDPDDEWQETINKRRALFRAVAMAERGLDNLS
;
A
#
# COMPACT_ATOMS: atom_id res chain seq x y z
N MET A 1 -16.62 7.63 9.29
CA MET A 1 -15.50 8.49 9.69
C MET A 1 -15.65 8.98 11.13
N GLU A 2 -16.76 9.65 11.49
CA GLU A 2 -16.94 10.20 12.85
C GLU A 2 -16.65 9.19 13.98
N ARG A 3 -17.16 7.96 13.86
CA ARG A 3 -16.86 6.89 14.83
C ARG A 3 -15.37 6.54 14.95
N ILE A 4 -14.60 6.63 13.87
CA ILE A 4 -13.13 6.45 13.91
C ILE A 4 -12.48 7.64 14.60
N LYS A 5 -12.94 8.87 14.33
CA LYS A 5 -12.44 10.08 15.01
C LYS A 5 -12.72 10.03 16.52
N GLU A 6 -13.83 9.42 16.95
CA GLU A 6 -14.11 9.15 18.37
C GLU A 6 -13.07 8.21 18.98
N TYR A 7 -12.73 7.10 18.31
CA TYR A 7 -11.65 6.20 18.76
C TYR A 7 -10.29 6.92 18.83
N VAL A 8 -9.98 7.78 17.84
CA VAL A 8 -8.75 8.56 17.85
C VAL A 8 -8.71 9.53 19.04
N LYS A 9 -9.80 10.27 19.28
CA LYS A 9 -9.90 11.21 20.41
C LYS A 9 -9.87 10.50 21.78
N ALA A 10 -10.37 9.27 21.85
CA ALA A 10 -10.30 8.44 23.04
C ALA A 10 -8.89 7.89 23.31
N GLY A 11 -7.98 7.94 22.32
CA GLY A 11 -6.63 7.42 22.41
C GLY A 11 -6.50 5.92 22.10
N ASP A 12 -7.56 5.30 21.54
CA ASP A 12 -7.53 3.88 21.16
C ASP A 12 -6.56 3.62 20.00
N VAL A 13 -6.51 4.56 19.05
CA VAL A 13 -5.63 4.56 17.87
C VAL A 13 -5.18 5.97 17.55
N MET A 14 -3.97 6.12 17.03
CA MET A 14 -3.48 7.35 16.38
C MET A 14 -4.08 7.50 14.97
N GLN A 15 -4.21 6.37 14.26
CA GLN A 15 -4.74 6.32 12.90
C GLN A 15 -5.46 4.99 12.66
N CYS A 16 -6.51 5.02 11.85
CA CYS A 16 -7.18 3.83 11.33
C CYS A 16 -7.46 4.02 9.84
N VAL A 17 -7.25 2.98 9.03
CA VAL A 17 -7.33 3.05 7.57
C VAL A 17 -8.53 2.26 7.06
N PRO A 18 -9.77 2.79 7.17
CA PRO A 18 -10.95 2.16 6.58
C PRO A 18 -10.88 2.17 5.06
N SER A 19 -11.61 1.26 4.44
CA SER A 19 -11.65 1.12 3.00
C SER A 19 -13.05 0.82 2.50
N GLN A 20 -13.25 1.03 1.20
CA GLN A 20 -14.50 0.73 0.51
C GLN A 20 -14.25 -0.07 -0.76
N ARG A 21 -15.09 -1.08 -0.98
CA ARG A 21 -15.07 -1.91 -2.18
C ARG A 21 -16.13 -1.42 -3.17
N MET A 22 -15.74 -1.33 -4.42
CA MET A 22 -16.61 -1.08 -5.55
C MET A 22 -16.56 -2.28 -6.48
N SER A 23 -17.73 -2.73 -6.91
CA SER A 23 -17.91 -3.80 -7.89
C SER A 23 -18.52 -3.20 -9.16
N ILE A 24 -18.01 -3.60 -10.31
CA ILE A 24 -18.60 -3.28 -11.61
C ILE A 24 -18.64 -4.53 -12.48
N PRO A 25 -19.60 -4.64 -13.42
CA PRO A 25 -19.52 -5.65 -14.47
C PRO A 25 -18.21 -5.50 -15.25
N TYR A 26 -17.60 -6.62 -15.65
CA TYR A 26 -16.38 -6.63 -16.45
C TYR A 26 -16.39 -7.81 -17.43
N GLN A 27 -16.22 -7.51 -18.71
CA GLN A 27 -16.36 -8.50 -19.79
C GLN A 27 -15.09 -8.67 -20.64
N ALA A 28 -14.11 -7.77 -20.50
CA ALA A 28 -12.84 -7.92 -21.21
C ALA A 28 -12.02 -9.10 -20.64
N PRO A 29 -11.09 -9.66 -21.43
CA PRO A 29 -10.14 -10.65 -20.93
C PRO A 29 -9.33 -10.09 -19.74
N PRO A 30 -9.20 -10.82 -18.61
CA PRO A 30 -8.45 -10.35 -17.43
C PRO A 30 -7.01 -9.90 -17.73
N LEU A 31 -6.35 -10.53 -18.72
CA LEU A 31 -5.00 -10.16 -19.13
C LEU A 31 -4.94 -8.76 -19.78
N ASP A 32 -6.03 -8.30 -20.40
CA ASP A 32 -6.08 -6.96 -20.99
C ASP A 32 -6.10 -5.88 -19.91
N LEU A 33 -6.72 -6.12 -18.76
CA LEU A 33 -6.58 -5.22 -17.61
C LEU A 33 -5.12 -5.10 -17.16
N TYR A 34 -4.38 -6.21 -17.10
CA TYR A 34 -2.96 -6.19 -16.73
C TYR A 34 -2.14 -5.38 -17.73
N ARG A 35 -2.36 -5.59 -19.03
CA ARG A 35 -1.69 -4.85 -20.10
C ARG A 35 -2.00 -3.35 -20.01
N ALA A 36 -3.28 -2.98 -19.84
CA ALA A 36 -3.70 -1.60 -19.69
C ALA A 36 -3.07 -0.93 -18.45
N LEU A 37 -3.04 -1.63 -17.31
CA LEU A 37 -2.36 -1.15 -16.09
C LEU A 37 -0.87 -0.94 -16.33
N ARG A 38 -0.20 -1.88 -17.00
CA ARG A 38 1.23 -1.79 -17.31
C ARG A 38 1.56 -0.58 -18.19
N SER A 39 0.69 -0.26 -19.13
CA SER A 39 0.84 0.89 -20.03
C SER A 39 0.56 2.23 -19.32
N LEU A 40 -0.46 2.29 -18.48
CA LEU A 40 -0.90 3.55 -17.87
C LEU A 40 -0.18 3.89 -16.56
N ASN A 41 0.10 2.89 -15.73
CA ASN A 41 0.63 3.08 -14.38
C ASN A 41 1.62 1.94 -14.04
N PRO A 42 2.80 1.90 -14.68
CA PRO A 42 3.83 0.95 -14.29
C PRO A 42 4.28 1.22 -12.85
N SER A 43 4.45 0.17 -12.07
CA SER A 43 4.97 0.21 -10.70
C SER A 43 6.01 -0.89 -10.49
N PRO A 44 6.81 -0.82 -9.40
CA PRO A 44 7.79 -1.85 -9.09
C PRO A 44 7.19 -3.26 -8.97
N TYR A 45 5.93 -3.37 -8.54
CA TYR A 45 5.25 -4.65 -8.35
C TYR A 45 3.99 -4.75 -9.21
N MET A 46 4.19 -5.28 -10.42
CA MET A 46 3.12 -5.65 -11.33
C MET A 46 2.82 -7.14 -11.21
N PHE A 47 1.56 -7.53 -11.08
CA PHE A 47 1.20 -8.95 -11.00
C PHE A 47 -0.12 -9.27 -11.71
N PHE A 48 -0.16 -10.47 -12.27
CA PHE A 48 -1.35 -11.12 -12.83
C PHE A 48 -1.36 -12.56 -12.33
N LEU A 49 -2.36 -12.90 -11.52
CA LEU A 49 -2.55 -14.26 -11.02
C LEU A 49 -3.83 -14.81 -11.62
N ASN A 50 -3.72 -15.92 -12.34
CA ASN A 50 -4.86 -16.76 -12.68
C ASN A 50 -4.94 -17.86 -11.61
N LEU A 51 -5.98 -17.81 -10.78
CA LEU A 51 -6.18 -18.72 -9.66
C LEU A 51 -7.27 -19.78 -9.97
N GLY A 52 -7.63 -19.93 -11.24
CA GLY A 52 -8.68 -20.83 -11.69
C GLY A 52 -10.05 -20.18 -11.65
N ASP A 53 -10.66 -20.07 -10.47
CA ASP A 53 -12.01 -19.53 -10.30
C ASP A 53 -12.08 -17.99 -10.35
N HIS A 54 -10.94 -17.32 -10.21
CA HIS A 54 -10.83 -15.87 -10.30
C HIS A 54 -9.44 -15.42 -10.74
N HIS A 55 -9.34 -14.14 -11.07
CA HIS A 55 -8.08 -13.49 -11.42
C HIS A 55 -7.78 -12.33 -10.49
N VAL A 56 -6.49 -12.12 -10.22
CA VAL A 56 -5.99 -10.98 -9.45
C VAL A 56 -5.05 -10.19 -10.35
N VAL A 57 -5.31 -8.91 -10.50
CA VAL A 57 -4.52 -8.02 -11.36
C VAL A 57 -4.14 -6.78 -10.58
N GLY A 58 -2.85 -6.46 -10.46
CA GLY A 58 -2.41 -5.32 -9.66
C GLY A 58 -1.14 -4.65 -10.15
N SER A 59 -1.00 -3.40 -9.70
CA SER A 59 0.17 -2.53 -9.90
C SER A 59 0.46 -1.83 -8.58
N SER A 60 1.15 -2.53 -7.67
CA SER A 60 1.43 -2.03 -6.33
C SER A 60 2.69 -1.17 -6.29
N PRO A 61 2.62 0.04 -5.72
CA PRO A 61 3.78 0.89 -5.52
C PRO A 61 4.61 0.50 -4.29
N GLU A 62 4.08 -0.35 -3.41
CA GLU A 62 4.60 -0.49 -2.04
C GLU A 62 4.96 -1.95 -1.73
N ILE A 63 6.18 -2.12 -1.22
CA ILE A 63 6.67 -3.37 -0.65
C ILE A 63 6.01 -3.60 0.71
N LEU A 64 5.53 -4.81 0.95
CA LEU A 64 5.13 -5.22 2.30
C LEU A 64 6.37 -5.65 3.08
N THR A 65 7.08 -6.66 2.57
CA THR A 65 8.27 -7.23 3.21
C THR A 65 9.12 -7.96 2.20
N ARG A 66 10.42 -7.71 2.28
CA ARG A 66 11.45 -8.46 1.58
C ARG A 66 12.39 -9.11 2.59
N LEU A 67 12.78 -10.34 2.30
CA LEU A 67 13.85 -11.05 2.97
C LEU A 67 14.84 -11.51 1.90
N GLU A 68 16.06 -10.98 1.95
CA GLU A 68 17.11 -11.31 1.01
C GLU A 68 18.40 -11.59 1.77
N GLU A 69 18.95 -12.79 1.63
CA GLU A 69 20.22 -13.20 2.28
C GLU A 69 20.26 -12.93 3.80
N GLY A 70 19.10 -13.13 4.46
CA GLY A 70 18.95 -12.92 5.91
C GLY A 70 18.68 -11.47 6.32
N GLU A 71 18.59 -10.52 5.40
CA GLU A 71 18.19 -9.13 5.67
C GLU A 71 16.69 -8.95 5.42
N VAL A 72 15.94 -8.58 6.48
CA VAL A 72 14.54 -8.18 6.37
C VAL A 72 14.48 -6.70 6.05
N THR A 73 13.65 -6.34 5.08
CA THR A 73 13.39 -4.95 4.68
C THR A 73 11.90 -4.68 4.63
N VAL A 74 11.49 -3.57 5.25
CA VAL A 74 10.19 -2.91 5.03
C VAL A 74 10.44 -1.46 4.61
N ARG A 75 9.58 -0.90 3.78
CA ARG A 75 9.77 0.45 3.24
C ARG A 75 8.49 1.28 3.40
N PRO A 76 8.31 1.94 4.56
CA PRO A 76 7.21 2.86 4.77
C PRO A 76 7.19 3.96 3.70
N ILE A 77 5.98 4.28 3.22
CA ILE A 77 5.71 5.37 2.29
C ILE A 77 4.59 6.22 2.88
N ALA A 78 4.82 7.53 3.00
CA ALA A 78 3.81 8.50 3.38
C ALA A 78 4.09 9.85 2.74
N GLY A 79 3.15 10.78 2.87
CA GLY A 79 3.26 12.07 2.22
C GLY A 79 3.06 11.97 0.71
N THR A 80 2.23 12.85 0.16
CA THR A 80 2.03 12.91 -1.29
C THR A 80 2.02 14.34 -1.76
N ARG A 81 2.79 14.62 -2.82
CA ARG A 81 2.60 15.82 -3.65
C ARG A 81 2.52 15.43 -5.13
N PRO A 82 1.78 16.18 -5.96
CA PRO A 82 1.85 16.01 -7.40
C PRO A 82 3.25 16.34 -7.91
N ARG A 83 3.60 15.88 -9.12
CA ARG A 83 4.82 16.35 -9.81
C ARG A 83 4.66 17.79 -10.28
N GLY A 84 5.74 18.57 -10.20
CA GLY A 84 5.78 19.93 -10.74
C GLY A 84 5.77 19.94 -12.27
N ALA A 85 5.21 20.99 -12.88
CA ALA A 85 5.25 21.15 -14.34
C ALA A 85 6.63 21.61 -14.83
N THR A 86 7.44 22.19 -13.94
CA THR A 86 8.86 22.52 -14.17
C THR A 86 9.74 21.94 -13.07
N GLU A 87 11.05 21.88 -13.31
CA GLU A 87 12.01 21.42 -12.29
C GLU A 87 12.00 22.31 -11.05
N GLU A 88 11.85 23.65 -11.20
CA GLU A 88 11.75 24.54 -10.05
C GLU A 88 10.49 24.27 -9.23
N GLN A 89 9.36 24.05 -9.90
CA GLN A 89 8.10 23.70 -9.22
C GLN A 89 8.20 22.35 -8.52
N ASP A 90 8.85 21.36 -9.14
CA ASP A 90 9.02 20.02 -8.56
C ASP A 90 9.88 20.08 -7.29
N LYS A 91 10.96 20.88 -7.29
CA LYS A 91 11.79 21.13 -6.10
C LYS A 91 11.06 21.92 -5.02
N ALA A 92 10.20 22.86 -5.40
CA ALA A 92 9.37 23.60 -4.44
C ALA A 92 8.35 22.68 -3.74
N LEU A 93 7.73 21.76 -4.50
CA LEU A 93 6.80 20.77 -3.95
C LEU A 93 7.50 19.74 -3.06
N GLU A 94 8.72 19.33 -3.43
CA GLU A 94 9.58 18.51 -2.57
C GLU A 94 9.88 19.20 -1.24
N ALA A 95 10.31 20.47 -1.30
CA ALA A 95 10.60 21.25 -0.10
C ALA A 95 9.34 21.48 0.75
N ASP A 96 8.18 21.71 0.13
CA ASP A 96 6.89 21.81 0.83
C ASP A 96 6.58 20.51 1.58
N LEU A 97 6.69 19.36 0.91
CA LEU A 97 6.42 18.05 1.51
C LEU A 97 7.35 17.74 2.69
N LEU A 98 8.66 18.00 2.55
CA LEU A 98 9.65 17.75 3.60
C LEU A 98 9.58 18.75 4.76
N ASN A 99 8.82 19.84 4.63
CA ASN A 99 8.60 20.82 5.69
C ASN A 99 7.18 20.75 6.27
N ASP A 100 6.31 19.88 5.77
CA ASP A 100 4.96 19.69 6.29
C ASP A 100 5.02 18.88 7.59
N PRO A 101 4.77 19.51 8.76
CA PRO A 101 4.91 18.83 10.05
C PRO A 101 3.91 17.68 10.22
N LYS A 102 2.77 17.71 9.51
CA LYS A 102 1.77 16.63 9.55
C LYS A 102 2.32 15.40 8.84
N GLU A 103 2.81 15.57 7.62
CA GLU A 103 3.33 14.47 6.78
C GLU A 103 4.58 13.83 7.40
N ILE A 104 5.46 14.66 7.97
CA ILE A 104 6.64 14.18 8.71
C ILE A 104 6.22 13.35 9.93
N ALA A 105 5.24 13.82 10.72
CA ALA A 105 4.78 13.11 11.90
C ALA A 105 4.15 11.75 11.55
N GLU A 106 3.32 11.71 10.51
CA GLU A 106 2.75 10.46 10.00
C GLU A 106 3.84 9.50 9.52
N HIS A 107 4.82 10.00 8.77
CA HIS A 107 5.91 9.16 8.27
C HIS A 107 6.79 8.61 9.40
N VAL A 108 7.12 9.42 10.43
CA VAL A 108 7.86 8.96 11.62
C VAL A 108 7.11 7.85 12.35
N MET A 109 5.79 7.99 12.52
CA MET A 109 4.96 6.95 13.12
C MET A 109 5.06 5.62 12.35
N LEU A 110 5.06 5.67 11.01
CA LEU A 110 5.18 4.47 10.18
C LEU A 110 6.59 3.86 10.21
N ILE A 111 7.64 4.69 10.30
CA ILE A 111 9.01 4.22 10.55
C ILE A 111 9.07 3.46 11.87
N ASP A 112 8.51 4.02 12.94
CA ASP A 112 8.53 3.39 14.25
C ASP A 112 7.72 2.09 14.30
N LEU A 113 6.61 2.02 13.56
CA LEU A 113 5.88 0.77 13.38
C LEU A 113 6.73 -0.26 12.62
N GLY A 114 7.38 0.14 11.53
CA GLY A 114 8.29 -0.74 10.78
C GLY A 114 9.45 -1.25 11.64
N ARG A 115 10.05 -0.38 12.46
CA ARG A 115 11.09 -0.75 13.44
C ARG A 115 10.55 -1.72 14.48
N ASN A 116 9.31 -1.54 14.94
CA ASN A 116 8.69 -2.44 15.89
C ASN A 116 8.47 -3.84 15.28
N ASP A 117 7.96 -3.89 14.05
CA ASP A 117 7.68 -5.15 13.35
C ASP A 117 8.97 -5.92 13.04
N VAL A 118 9.96 -5.25 12.44
CA VAL A 118 11.28 -5.84 12.14
C VAL A 118 12.03 -6.21 13.43
N GLY A 119 11.96 -5.38 14.46
CA GLY A 119 12.62 -5.62 15.75
C GLY A 119 12.13 -6.85 16.51
N ARG A 120 10.92 -7.34 16.24
CA ARG A 120 10.39 -8.58 16.85
C ARG A 120 11.10 -9.84 16.37
N ILE A 121 11.68 -9.80 15.17
CA ILE A 121 12.22 -10.98 14.46
C ILE A 121 13.72 -10.87 14.17
N CYS A 122 14.28 -9.66 14.21
CA CYS A 122 15.69 -9.40 13.92
C CYS A 122 16.58 -9.42 15.17
N GLU A 123 17.89 -9.58 14.95
CA GLU A 123 18.90 -9.60 16.00
C GLU A 123 18.91 -8.26 16.74
N PRO A 124 18.99 -8.25 18.09
CA PRO A 124 19.09 -7.01 18.85
C PRO A 124 20.24 -6.12 18.35
N GLY A 125 19.96 -4.85 18.09
CA GLY A 125 20.94 -3.89 17.58
C GLY A 125 21.18 -3.94 16.07
N SER A 126 20.60 -4.88 15.33
CA SER A 126 20.71 -4.95 13.86
C SER A 126 19.71 -4.07 13.11
N VAL A 127 18.65 -3.60 13.78
CA VAL A 127 17.59 -2.82 13.14
C VAL A 127 18.05 -1.39 12.89
N THR A 128 18.05 -0.98 11.63
CA THR A 128 18.47 0.36 11.21
C THR A 128 17.44 1.00 10.30
N VAL A 129 17.37 2.33 10.33
CA VAL A 129 16.61 3.11 9.34
C VAL A 129 17.61 3.63 8.31
N THR A 130 17.48 3.17 7.08
CA THR A 130 18.23 3.66 5.91
C THR A 130 17.32 4.54 5.05
N ASP A 131 17.92 5.36 4.19
CA ASP A 131 17.18 6.28 3.29
C ASP A 131 16.12 7.12 4.00
N ASN A 132 16.47 7.67 5.16
CA ASN A 132 15.52 8.33 6.07
C ASN A 132 14.94 9.62 5.46
N MET A 133 13.61 9.65 5.28
CA MET A 133 12.86 10.78 4.72
C MET A 133 13.35 11.19 3.31
N ALA A 134 13.75 10.21 2.51
CA ALA A 134 14.12 10.43 1.12
C ALA A 134 12.88 10.70 0.27
N ILE A 135 13.05 11.44 -0.84
CA ILE A 135 11.95 11.75 -1.76
C ILE A 135 12.04 10.83 -2.97
N GLU A 136 10.99 10.04 -3.16
CA GLU A 136 10.86 9.17 -4.32
C GLU A 136 9.84 9.76 -5.31
N ARG A 137 10.28 9.89 -6.57
CA ARG A 137 9.48 10.47 -7.65
C ARG A 137 8.88 9.39 -8.53
N TYR A 138 7.56 9.41 -8.65
CA TYR A 138 6.79 8.61 -9.58
C TYR A 138 6.33 9.46 -10.77
N SER A 139 5.65 8.86 -11.74
CA SER A 139 5.21 9.54 -12.97
C SER A 139 4.30 10.74 -12.72
N HIS A 140 3.49 10.71 -11.66
CA HIS A 140 2.47 11.73 -11.38
C HIS A 140 2.53 12.32 -9.97
N VAL A 141 3.24 11.66 -9.05
CA VAL A 141 3.34 12.06 -7.64
C VAL A 141 4.77 11.85 -7.12
N MET A 142 5.07 12.42 -5.96
CA MET A 142 6.24 12.10 -5.15
C MET A 142 5.81 11.75 -3.72
N HIS A 143 6.62 10.93 -3.04
CA HIS A 143 6.37 10.47 -1.68
C HIS A 143 7.61 10.60 -0.80
N ILE A 144 7.40 10.75 0.51
CA ILE A 144 8.43 10.54 1.52
C ILE A 144 8.56 9.02 1.71
N VAL A 145 9.79 8.53 1.59
CA VAL A 145 10.10 7.12 1.80
C VAL A 145 11.21 6.99 2.83
N SER A 146 11.11 5.93 3.63
CA SER A 146 12.19 5.47 4.49
C SER A 146 12.29 3.97 4.35
N GLN A 147 13.46 3.42 4.64
CA GLN A 147 13.68 1.98 4.65
C GLN A 147 14.07 1.54 6.06
N VAL A 148 13.45 0.47 6.54
CA VAL A 148 13.80 -0.14 7.82
C VAL A 148 14.31 -1.54 7.53
N THR A 149 15.56 -1.78 7.88
CA THR A 149 16.24 -3.06 7.67
C THR A 149 16.64 -3.71 8.99
N GLY A 150 16.83 -5.04 8.99
CA GLY A 150 17.37 -5.76 10.12
C GLY A 150 17.86 -7.16 9.75
N ARG A 151 18.81 -7.70 10.52
CA ARG A 151 19.32 -9.06 10.33
C ARG A 151 18.37 -10.05 10.98
N LEU A 152 17.76 -10.93 10.19
CA LEU A 152 16.84 -11.95 10.69
C LEU A 152 17.55 -12.86 11.71
N ARG A 153 16.92 -13.12 12.86
CA ARG A 153 17.53 -13.99 13.89
C ARG A 153 17.70 -15.42 13.36
N PRO A 154 18.76 -16.14 13.79
CA PRO A 154 18.91 -17.56 13.51
C PRO A 154 17.67 -18.35 13.92
N GLY A 155 17.20 -19.24 13.04
CA GLY A 155 16.02 -20.07 13.26
C GLY A 155 14.68 -19.42 12.93
N MET A 156 14.63 -18.13 12.59
CA MET A 156 13.45 -17.51 11.99
C MET A 156 13.42 -17.77 10.48
N THR A 157 12.22 -17.71 9.89
CA THR A 157 11.98 -17.97 8.46
C THR A 157 11.38 -16.77 7.75
N ALA A 158 11.31 -16.82 6.42
CA ALA A 158 10.57 -15.86 5.61
C ALA A 158 9.10 -15.72 6.06
N MET A 159 8.47 -16.81 6.48
CA MET A 159 7.09 -16.78 6.96
C MET A 159 6.95 -16.07 8.30
N ASP A 160 7.96 -16.18 9.19
CA ASP A 160 8.00 -15.42 10.43
C ASP A 160 8.18 -13.92 10.13
N ALA A 161 9.00 -13.59 9.12
CA ALA A 161 9.13 -12.22 8.64
C ALA A 161 7.82 -11.65 8.13
N LEU A 162 7.13 -12.37 7.25
CA LEU A 162 5.82 -11.97 6.74
C LEU A 162 4.80 -11.82 7.87
N ARG A 163 4.73 -12.76 8.82
CA ARG A 163 3.78 -12.70 9.93
C ARG A 163 4.00 -11.49 10.84
N ALA A 164 5.26 -11.10 11.07
CA ALA A 164 5.58 -10.00 11.96
C ALA A 164 5.21 -8.63 11.36
N THR A 165 5.33 -8.48 10.05
CA THR A 165 5.09 -7.23 9.33
C THR A 165 3.65 -7.11 8.82
N PHE A 166 2.94 -8.23 8.64
CA PHE A 166 1.59 -8.26 8.10
C PHE A 166 0.50 -7.89 9.14
N PRO A 167 -0.56 -7.15 8.74
CA PRO A 167 -0.64 -6.33 7.54
C PRO A 167 0.15 -5.02 7.72
N ALA A 168 0.40 -4.32 6.62
CA ALA A 168 1.08 -3.03 6.65
C ALA A 168 0.31 -1.99 7.49
N GLY A 169 1.04 -1.18 8.25
CA GLY A 169 0.46 -0.07 9.02
C GLY A 169 -0.27 0.96 8.17
N THR A 170 0.27 1.24 6.98
CA THR A 170 -0.29 2.15 5.97
C THR A 170 -1.68 1.73 5.50
N LEU A 171 -2.08 0.47 5.72
CA LEU A 171 -3.39 -0.07 5.33
C LEU A 171 -4.23 -0.57 6.51
N SER A 172 -3.74 -0.49 7.73
CA SER A 172 -4.47 -0.90 8.94
C SER A 172 -4.62 0.28 9.88
N GLY A 173 -3.52 0.73 10.45
CA GLY A 173 -3.43 1.88 11.35
C GLY A 173 -2.38 1.67 12.44
N ALA A 174 -2.37 2.59 13.40
CA ALA A 174 -1.50 2.55 14.56
C ALA A 174 -2.33 2.94 15.79
N SER A 175 -2.44 2.16 16.87
CA SER A 175 -1.97 0.79 17.12
C SER A 175 -2.57 -0.26 16.18
N LYS A 176 -1.73 -1.09 15.55
CA LYS A 176 -2.12 -2.01 14.45
C LYS A 176 -3.27 -2.95 14.85
N VAL A 177 -3.19 -3.60 16.00
CA VAL A 177 -4.20 -4.57 16.45
C VAL A 177 -5.54 -3.89 16.67
N ARG A 178 -5.55 -2.76 17.41
CA ARG A 178 -6.78 -2.03 17.70
C ARG A 178 -7.41 -1.43 16.45
N ALA A 179 -6.60 -0.93 15.52
CA ALA A 179 -7.08 -0.45 14.22
C ALA A 179 -7.75 -1.56 13.41
N MET A 180 -7.20 -2.79 13.42
CA MET A 180 -7.83 -3.92 12.74
C MET A 180 -9.17 -4.33 13.37
N GLU A 181 -9.31 -4.26 14.70
CA GLU A 181 -10.60 -4.51 15.38
C GLU A 181 -11.66 -3.48 14.96
N ILE A 182 -11.27 -2.19 14.90
CA ILE A 182 -12.16 -1.11 14.44
C ILE A 182 -12.53 -1.31 12.96
N ILE A 183 -11.59 -1.75 12.12
CA ILE A 183 -11.87 -2.07 10.71
C ILE A 183 -12.89 -3.20 10.60
N ASP A 184 -12.73 -4.28 11.36
CA ASP A 184 -13.65 -5.43 11.36
C ASP A 184 -15.06 -5.03 11.88
N GLU A 185 -15.11 -4.10 12.83
CA GLU A 185 -16.37 -3.53 13.35
C GLU A 185 -17.12 -2.69 12.30
N LEU A 186 -16.39 -1.94 11.46
CA LEU A 186 -16.97 -0.90 10.60
C LEU A 186 -17.11 -1.31 9.13
N GLU A 187 -16.24 -2.18 8.61
CA GLU A 187 -16.33 -2.62 7.21
C GLU A 187 -17.39 -3.71 7.04
N PRO A 188 -18.31 -3.59 6.06
CA PRO A 188 -19.43 -4.52 5.92
C PRO A 188 -19.01 -5.89 5.37
N VAL A 189 -17.77 -6.01 4.88
CA VAL A 189 -17.26 -7.20 4.19
C VAL A 189 -15.79 -7.41 4.52
N LYS A 190 -15.35 -8.67 4.52
CA LYS A 190 -13.93 -9.00 4.62
C LYS A 190 -13.16 -8.43 3.42
N ARG A 191 -11.96 -7.91 3.68
CA ARG A 191 -11.07 -7.33 2.65
C ARG A 191 -10.55 -8.32 1.61
N GLY A 192 -10.52 -9.61 1.95
CA GLY A 192 -9.96 -10.63 1.07
C GLY A 192 -8.50 -10.32 0.76
N ILE A 193 -8.16 -10.15 -0.53
CA ILE A 193 -6.78 -9.83 -0.92
C ILE A 193 -6.40 -8.37 -0.62
N TYR A 194 -7.36 -7.44 -0.53
CA TYR A 194 -7.03 -6.03 -0.30
C TYR A 194 -6.29 -5.84 1.02
N SER A 195 -5.25 -5.01 1.02
CA SER A 195 -4.28 -4.85 2.14
C SER A 195 -3.48 -6.10 2.50
N GLY A 196 -3.63 -7.18 1.73
CA GLY A 196 -2.87 -8.41 1.84
C GLY A 196 -1.48 -8.33 1.21
N ALA A 197 -0.92 -9.50 0.88
CA ALA A 197 0.41 -9.64 0.30
C ALA A 197 0.35 -10.41 -1.01
N VAL A 198 1.08 -9.95 -2.03
CA VAL A 198 1.31 -10.68 -3.29
C VAL A 198 2.80 -10.73 -3.57
N GLY A 199 3.34 -11.91 -3.85
CA GLY A 199 4.77 -12.09 -4.04
C GLY A 199 5.17 -13.55 -4.11
N TYR A 200 6.42 -13.84 -3.77
CA TYR A 200 6.95 -15.19 -3.77
C TYR A 200 7.70 -15.52 -2.48
N LEU A 201 7.78 -16.82 -2.19
CA LEU A 201 8.72 -17.41 -1.25
C LEU A 201 9.58 -18.40 -2.02
N SER A 202 10.89 -18.22 -1.97
CA SER A 202 11.86 -19.06 -2.69
C SER A 202 12.34 -20.23 -1.83
N TRP A 203 12.81 -21.29 -2.48
CA TRP A 203 13.42 -22.45 -1.82
C TRP A 203 14.71 -22.12 -1.05
N HIS A 204 15.38 -21.02 -1.39
CA HIS A 204 16.59 -20.56 -0.73
C HIS A 204 16.32 -19.67 0.49
N GLY A 205 15.05 -19.48 0.85
CA GLY A 205 14.64 -18.69 2.01
C GLY A 205 14.42 -17.20 1.72
N ASN A 206 14.75 -16.72 0.52
CA ASN A 206 14.42 -15.36 0.10
C ASN A 206 12.90 -15.23 -0.12
N MET A 207 12.37 -14.05 0.13
CA MET A 207 10.97 -13.68 -0.06
C MET A 207 10.87 -12.23 -0.51
N ASP A 208 9.95 -11.96 -1.42
CA ASP A 208 9.64 -10.58 -1.79
C ASP A 208 8.13 -10.46 -1.97
N THR A 209 7.51 -9.52 -1.25
CA THR A 209 6.06 -9.34 -1.23
C THR A 209 5.70 -7.87 -1.33
N ALA A 210 4.75 -7.56 -2.20
CA ALA A 210 4.10 -6.26 -2.31
C ALA A 210 2.82 -6.24 -1.48
N ILE A 211 2.42 -5.06 -1.03
CA ILE A 211 1.09 -4.85 -0.47
C ILE A 211 0.07 -4.94 -1.61
N ALA A 212 -1.01 -5.69 -1.41
CA ALA A 212 -2.08 -5.86 -2.38
C ALA A 212 -3.03 -4.64 -2.42
N ILE A 213 -2.51 -3.53 -2.93
CA ILE A 213 -3.22 -2.27 -3.22
C ILE A 213 -3.17 -1.98 -4.72
N ARG A 214 -4.02 -1.05 -5.19
CA ARG A 214 -4.19 -0.80 -6.65
C ARG A 214 -4.39 -2.12 -7.42
N THR A 215 -5.21 -2.98 -6.84
CA THR A 215 -5.44 -4.36 -7.25
C THR A 215 -6.92 -4.57 -7.54
N ALA A 216 -7.22 -5.30 -8.61
CA ALA A 216 -8.53 -5.76 -8.99
C ALA A 216 -8.65 -7.28 -8.79
N VAL A 217 -9.81 -7.73 -8.32
CA VAL A 217 -10.21 -9.14 -8.33
C VAL A 217 -11.31 -9.29 -9.36
N ILE A 218 -11.12 -10.17 -10.34
CA ILE A 218 -12.11 -10.46 -11.39
C ILE A 218 -12.68 -11.85 -11.14
N LYS A 219 -13.98 -11.93 -10.89
CA LYS A 219 -14.70 -13.17 -10.58
C LYS A 219 -16.16 -13.06 -11.04
N ASP A 220 -16.70 -14.14 -11.60
CA ASP A 220 -18.12 -14.26 -11.96
C ASP A 220 -18.68 -13.10 -12.81
N GLY A 221 -17.86 -12.57 -13.74
CA GLY A 221 -18.25 -11.44 -14.62
C GLY A 221 -18.25 -10.07 -13.93
N GLU A 222 -17.79 -10.00 -12.67
CA GLU A 222 -17.59 -8.78 -11.92
C GLU A 222 -16.10 -8.51 -11.67
N LEU A 223 -15.78 -7.22 -11.58
CA LEU A 223 -14.48 -6.72 -11.16
C LEU A 223 -14.65 -5.93 -9.87
N HIS A 224 -13.87 -6.31 -8.85
CA HIS A 224 -13.86 -5.70 -7.54
C HIS A 224 -12.59 -4.91 -7.30
N VAL A 225 -12.73 -3.67 -6.88
CA VAL A 225 -11.62 -2.77 -6.55
C VAL A 225 -11.87 -2.14 -5.20
N GLN A 226 -10.85 -2.15 -4.35
CA GLN A 226 -10.94 -1.62 -3.01
C GLN A 226 -9.85 -0.55 -2.78
N ALA A 227 -10.22 0.52 -2.10
CA ALA A 227 -9.31 1.60 -1.72
C ALA A 227 -9.74 2.20 -0.38
N GLY A 228 -8.76 2.69 0.37
CA GLY A 228 -8.93 3.27 1.69
C GLY A 228 -8.07 4.52 1.87
N GLY A 229 -8.32 5.22 2.97
CA GLY A 229 -7.66 6.46 3.39
C GLY A 229 -7.38 6.42 4.89
N GLY A 230 -6.29 7.05 5.31
CA GLY A 230 -5.86 7.05 6.71
C GLY A 230 -6.61 8.12 7.49
N ILE A 231 -7.48 7.72 8.41
CA ILE A 231 -8.26 8.65 9.21
C ILE A 231 -7.50 8.98 10.49
N VAL A 232 -7.20 10.27 10.66
CA VAL A 232 -6.62 10.86 11.87
C VAL A 232 -7.61 11.85 12.49
N ALA A 233 -7.24 12.45 13.64
CA ALA A 233 -8.12 13.36 14.40
C ALA A 233 -8.65 14.54 13.57
N ASP A 234 -7.80 15.07 12.69
CA ASP A 234 -8.06 16.25 11.87
C ASP A 234 -8.46 15.92 10.43
N SER A 235 -8.72 14.64 10.10
CA SER A 235 -9.20 14.26 8.76
C SER A 235 -10.55 14.90 8.44
N ASP A 236 -10.67 15.39 7.21
CA ASP A 236 -11.90 15.92 6.64
C ASP A 236 -12.66 14.85 5.83
N PRO A 237 -13.98 14.67 6.03
CA PRO A 237 -14.76 13.66 5.33
C PRO A 237 -14.70 13.71 3.80
N ASP A 238 -14.76 14.91 3.22
CA ASP A 238 -14.85 15.08 1.78
C ASP A 238 -13.48 14.84 1.12
N ASP A 239 -12.41 15.33 1.75
CA ASP A 239 -11.04 15.12 1.28
C ASP A 239 -10.67 13.63 1.23
N GLU A 240 -10.90 12.90 2.32
CA GLU A 240 -10.60 11.46 2.41
C GLU A 240 -11.44 10.64 1.44
N TRP A 241 -12.72 11.00 1.29
CA TRP A 241 -13.59 10.37 0.29
C TRP A 241 -13.03 10.57 -1.12
N GLN A 242 -12.66 11.82 -1.45
CA GLN A 242 -12.09 12.16 -2.74
C GLN A 242 -10.75 11.45 -2.98
N GLU A 243 -9.94 11.26 -1.94
CA GLU A 243 -8.70 10.50 -1.99
C GLU A 243 -8.95 9.03 -2.37
N THR A 244 -9.93 8.38 -1.75
CA THR A 244 -10.28 6.99 -2.12
C THR A 244 -10.75 6.86 -3.57
N ILE A 245 -11.41 7.89 -4.13
CA ILE A 245 -11.77 7.94 -5.55
C ILE A 245 -10.51 8.11 -6.41
N ASN A 246 -9.62 9.03 -6.04
CA ASN A 246 -8.38 9.30 -6.76
C ASN A 246 -7.49 8.05 -6.83
N LYS A 247 -7.35 7.31 -5.71
CA LYS A 247 -6.59 6.05 -5.64
C LYS A 247 -7.12 4.97 -6.59
N ARG A 248 -8.42 4.97 -6.89
CA ARG A 248 -9.05 4.00 -7.82
C ARG A 248 -9.06 4.48 -9.27
N ARG A 249 -8.96 5.78 -9.52
CA ARG A 249 -9.08 6.40 -10.86
C ARG A 249 -8.13 5.77 -11.88
N ALA A 250 -6.88 5.52 -11.48
CA ALA A 250 -5.87 4.87 -12.32
C ALA A 250 -6.33 3.49 -12.83
N LEU A 251 -6.92 2.70 -11.93
CA LEU A 251 -7.39 1.36 -12.24
C LEU A 251 -8.66 1.40 -13.11
N PHE A 252 -9.61 2.29 -12.83
CA PHE A 252 -10.80 2.44 -13.69
C PHE A 252 -10.46 2.95 -15.10
N ARG A 253 -9.43 3.79 -15.26
CA ARG A 253 -8.92 4.15 -16.59
C ARG A 253 -8.39 2.91 -17.33
N ALA A 254 -7.68 2.03 -16.63
CA ALA A 254 -7.20 0.78 -17.20
C ALA A 254 -8.34 -0.19 -17.56
N VAL A 255 -9.40 -0.26 -16.74
CA VAL A 255 -10.61 -1.04 -17.05
C VAL A 255 -11.27 -0.52 -18.32
N ALA A 256 -11.54 0.79 -18.39
CA ALA A 256 -12.16 1.40 -19.56
C ALA A 256 -11.33 1.23 -20.83
N MET A 257 -10.00 1.21 -20.71
CA MET A 257 -9.08 0.94 -21.81
C MET A 257 -9.13 -0.53 -22.25
N ALA A 258 -9.15 -1.47 -21.30
CA ALA A 258 -9.27 -2.89 -21.60
C ALA A 258 -10.61 -3.23 -22.29
N GLU A 259 -11.72 -2.65 -21.83
CA GLU A 259 -13.05 -2.88 -22.42
C GLU A 259 -13.23 -2.27 -23.81
N ARG A 260 -12.46 -1.23 -24.16
CA ARG A 260 -12.46 -0.65 -25.51
C ARG A 260 -11.63 -1.44 -26.52
N GLY A 261 -10.89 -2.46 -26.06
CA GLY A 261 -9.94 -3.21 -26.87
C GLY A 261 -8.54 -2.58 -26.91
N LEU A 262 -7.51 -3.43 -26.88
CA LEU A 262 -6.10 -3.03 -26.85
C LEU A 262 -5.38 -3.14 -28.20
N ASP A 263 -6.11 -3.44 -29.28
CA ASP A 263 -5.54 -3.76 -30.60
C ASP A 263 -4.81 -2.58 -31.28
N ASN A 264 -4.90 -1.38 -30.71
CA ASN A 264 -4.25 -0.16 -31.22
C ASN A 264 -2.97 0.24 -30.44
N LEU A 265 -2.43 -0.63 -29.58
CA LEU A 265 -1.23 -0.35 -28.77
C LEU A 265 0.07 -0.96 -29.32
N SER A 266 0.05 -1.45 -30.56
CA SER A 266 1.23 -1.95 -31.28
C SER A 266 2.00 -0.84 -31.98
#